data_AF-A0A1I3ED56-F1
#
_entry.id   AF-A0A1I3ED56-F1
#
_cell.length_a   1.000
_cell.length_b   1.000
_cell.length_c   1.000
_cell.angle_alpha   90.00
_cell.angle_beta   90.00
_cell.angle_gamma   90.00
#
_symmetry.space_group_name_H-M   'P 1'
#
loop_
_entity.id
_entity.type
_entity.pdbx_description
1 polymer ?
#
loop_
_entity_poly.entity_id
_entity_poly.type
_entity_poly.pdbx_seq_one_letter_code
_entity_poly.pdbx_strand_id
1 'polypeptide(L)'
;MIGSGAGAVTLVPAPAETAAHVTQVQRTPGYVPPMPSGDPLAALARRLPPPRRAYAFARRKYVLLQRWVWRLCRRCPQTARRLIAWIDRRSLPEGFDVDRPFNLPYDPWDQRLRAVPDGDFCAAIREGRAPLVTGAAARFTPEGLRMQDGTEVEADAIVTATGLTLQLFGGAALSVDGAAAVPSEHLVFGGMMRSGAPNVCFAIGCTNAAWTLKIGLLCEHFRRRLDHMEATGAAVRTPVRPAQGPAERARAEARLKVCEEKLLKTPPATAARAILDGVARGRSRIGVTRAASGSTASSACCPSAARPASRPSRRSSSPTEPCVARRGGTAPTAVADGAAGFQRATPSAPLLSRSQDMTQAAALSYSPAQKILHWAVVALIALQWLVFDSMGRPFHDSMEAGAQVWSTVPVVHLVIGLTVLALALARLRLRRSHGAPEAPAAEPEPFRTASKWAHVAIYALLLAMPLTGLAAWFGLIGAAAELHEILMNLLLALVFVHVAAVLVHQFVWKTDLLARMK
;
A
#
# COMPACT_ATOMS: atom_id res chain seq x y z
N MET A 1 -4.42 -4.66 29.86
CA MET A 1 -4.93 -3.76 28.79
C MET A 1 -6.27 -4.29 28.27
N ILE A 2 -7.34 -3.49 28.26
CA ILE A 2 -8.62 -3.89 27.66
C ILE A 2 -8.82 -3.17 26.32
N GLY A 3 -8.99 -3.94 25.24
CA GLY A 3 -9.23 -3.45 23.89
C GLY A 3 -8.26 -4.06 22.87
N SER A 4 -8.65 -4.01 21.59
CA SER A 4 -7.83 -4.44 20.45
C SER A 4 -7.67 -3.38 19.36
N GLY A 5 -8.29 -2.21 19.53
CA GLY A 5 -8.21 -1.10 18.58
C GLY A 5 -6.79 -0.53 18.49
N ALA A 6 -6.57 0.41 17.56
CA ALA A 6 -5.24 1.02 17.34
C ALA A 6 -4.62 1.56 18.65
N GLY A 7 -5.41 2.17 19.53
CA GLY A 7 -4.94 2.65 20.82
C GLY A 7 -4.41 1.56 21.75
N ALA A 8 -4.95 0.33 21.70
CA ALA A 8 -4.44 -0.79 22.50
C ALA A 8 -3.12 -1.32 21.90
N VAL A 9 -3.13 -1.62 20.60
CA VAL A 9 -1.96 -2.17 19.88
C VAL A 9 -0.75 -1.25 19.94
N THR A 10 -0.96 0.07 19.84
CA THR A 10 0.13 1.07 19.98
C THR A 10 0.55 1.31 21.43
N LEU A 11 -0.34 1.08 22.42
CA LEU A 11 0.00 1.35 23.82
C LEU A 11 0.69 0.16 24.48
N VAL A 12 0.39 -1.10 24.13
CA VAL A 12 0.93 -2.31 24.78
C VAL A 12 2.46 -2.43 24.81
N PRO A 13 3.24 -2.04 23.79
CA PRO A 13 4.71 -2.17 23.82
C PRO A 13 5.37 -1.40 24.98
N ALA A 14 4.94 -0.16 25.23
CA ALA A 14 5.57 0.73 26.22
C ALA A 14 5.49 0.24 27.69
N PRO A 15 4.34 -0.17 28.26
CA PRO A 15 4.29 -0.75 29.60
C PRO A 15 4.92 -2.14 29.63
N ALA A 16 5.00 -2.88 28.51
CA ALA A 16 5.70 -4.18 28.46
C ALA A 16 7.22 -4.05 28.67
N GLU A 17 7.79 -2.84 28.60
CA GLU A 17 9.18 -2.55 28.98
C GLU A 17 9.42 -2.44 30.48
N THR A 18 8.38 -2.20 31.29
CA THR A 18 8.53 -1.83 32.71
C THR A 18 7.64 -2.61 33.68
N ALA A 19 6.46 -3.05 33.24
CA ALA A 19 5.60 -3.95 34.02
C ALA A 19 6.14 -5.39 33.98
N ALA A 20 5.92 -6.14 35.06
CA ALA A 20 6.26 -7.57 35.10
C ALA A 20 5.55 -8.38 34.00
N HIS A 21 4.33 -7.97 33.62
CA HIS A 21 3.52 -8.62 32.60
C HIS A 21 2.41 -7.69 32.08
N VAL A 22 2.05 -7.76 30.78
CA VAL A 22 0.97 -6.93 30.19
C VAL A 22 -0.02 -7.75 29.36
N THR A 23 -1.05 -8.30 30.02
CA THR A 23 -2.11 -9.03 29.31
C THR A 23 -2.98 -8.09 28.46
N GLN A 24 -3.14 -8.35 27.15
CA GLN A 24 -4.14 -7.69 26.31
C GLN A 24 -5.41 -8.53 26.21
N VAL A 25 -6.52 -8.01 26.73
CA VAL A 25 -7.85 -8.60 26.63
C VAL A 25 -8.58 -8.03 25.42
N GLN A 26 -8.93 -8.90 24.47
CA GLN A 26 -9.59 -8.53 23.20
C GLN A 26 -10.91 -9.28 22.99
N ARG A 27 -11.97 -8.57 22.63
CA ARG A 27 -13.25 -9.19 22.23
C ARG A 27 -13.24 -9.68 20.78
N THR A 28 -12.60 -8.92 19.89
CA THR A 28 -12.48 -9.24 18.47
C THR A 28 -11.07 -8.84 18.03
N PRO A 29 -10.32 -9.71 17.35
CA PRO A 29 -8.94 -9.43 16.99
C PRO A 29 -8.78 -8.39 15.87
N GLY A 30 -7.54 -8.19 15.42
CA GLY A 30 -7.20 -7.23 14.36
C GLY A 30 -6.10 -7.73 13.43
N TYR A 31 -6.15 -7.31 12.17
CA TYR A 31 -4.98 -7.33 11.31
C TYR A 31 -3.94 -6.33 11.84
N VAL A 32 -2.77 -6.81 12.22
CA VAL A 32 -1.69 -6.05 12.87
C VAL A 32 -0.37 -6.06 12.07
N PRO A 33 -0.39 -5.76 10.76
CA PRO A 33 0.79 -5.90 9.92
C PRO A 33 1.93 -4.97 10.38
N PRO A 34 3.17 -5.49 10.54
CA PRO A 34 4.33 -4.68 10.84
C PRO A 34 4.62 -3.71 9.69
N MET A 35 5.02 -2.49 10.03
CA MET A 35 5.33 -1.42 9.10
C MET A 35 6.70 -0.82 9.46
N PRO A 36 7.74 -1.03 8.64
CA PRO A 36 9.06 -0.46 8.88
C PRO A 36 9.00 1.08 8.97
N SER A 37 9.63 1.63 10.00
CA SER A 37 9.83 3.09 10.14
C SER A 37 10.84 3.61 9.11
N GLY A 38 11.81 2.77 8.72
CA GLY A 38 12.83 3.04 7.72
C GLY A 38 12.40 2.73 6.27
N ASP A 39 12.94 3.51 5.33
CA ASP A 39 12.75 3.30 3.89
C ASP A 39 14.09 3.37 3.14
N PRO A 40 14.76 2.24 2.90
CA PRO A 40 16.03 2.20 2.17
C PRO A 40 15.95 2.82 0.77
N LEU A 41 14.80 2.67 0.08
CA LEU A 41 14.61 3.20 -1.27
C LEU A 41 14.43 4.71 -1.27
N ALA A 42 13.69 5.29 -0.32
CA ALA A 42 13.67 6.75 -0.16
C ALA A 42 14.98 7.30 0.39
N ALA A 43 15.70 6.55 1.25
CA ALA A 43 17.02 6.94 1.73
C ALA A 43 18.04 7.01 0.58
N LEU A 44 18.03 6.04 -0.33
CA LEU A 44 18.83 6.05 -1.55
C LEU A 44 18.39 7.18 -2.50
N ALA A 45 17.07 7.35 -2.73
CA ALA A 45 16.55 8.40 -3.59
C ALA A 45 16.89 9.82 -3.08
N ARG A 46 17.01 10.03 -1.76
CA ARG A 46 17.48 11.30 -1.17
C ARG A 46 18.93 11.65 -1.52
N ARG A 47 19.75 10.69 -1.95
CA ARG A 47 21.12 10.94 -2.46
C ARG A 47 21.14 11.52 -3.87
N LEU A 48 20.01 11.52 -4.59
CA LEU A 48 19.89 12.05 -5.95
C LEU A 48 19.34 13.48 -5.93
N PRO A 49 20.12 14.51 -6.31
CA PRO A 49 19.59 15.86 -6.47
C PRO A 49 18.68 15.97 -7.72
N PRO A 50 17.69 16.88 -7.73
CA PRO A 50 17.28 17.75 -6.64
C PRO A 50 16.31 17.06 -5.64
N PRO A 51 16.27 17.49 -4.35
CA PRO A 51 15.41 16.90 -3.32
C PRO A 51 13.91 16.81 -3.68
N ARG A 52 13.42 17.70 -4.55
CA ARG A 52 12.05 17.63 -5.10
C ARG A 52 11.76 16.33 -5.84
N ARG A 53 12.73 15.76 -6.57
CA ARG A 53 12.59 14.46 -7.26
C ARG A 53 12.56 13.31 -6.25
N ALA A 54 13.43 13.33 -5.24
CA ALA A 54 13.44 12.34 -4.15
C ALA A 54 12.09 12.29 -3.40
N TYR A 55 11.56 13.46 -3.01
CA TYR A 55 10.25 13.57 -2.39
C TYR A 55 9.12 13.11 -3.32
N ALA A 56 9.13 13.53 -4.60
CA ALA A 56 8.13 13.11 -5.57
C ALA A 56 8.15 11.60 -5.82
N PHE A 57 9.33 10.98 -5.87
CA PHE A 57 9.51 9.53 -5.96
C PHE A 57 8.94 8.82 -4.72
N ALA A 58 9.38 9.20 -3.51
CA ALA A 58 8.90 8.59 -2.27
C ALA A 58 7.37 8.71 -2.16
N ARG A 59 6.81 9.91 -2.39
CA ARG A 59 5.36 10.15 -2.38
C ARG A 59 4.63 9.29 -3.42
N ARG A 60 5.16 9.15 -4.64
CA ARG A 60 4.57 8.26 -5.66
C ARG A 60 4.62 6.80 -5.21
N LYS A 61 5.77 6.33 -4.71
CA LYS A 61 5.96 4.97 -4.19
C LYS A 61 4.92 4.64 -3.12
N TYR A 62 4.77 5.50 -2.10
CA TYR A 62 3.82 5.28 -1.01
C TYR A 62 2.35 5.35 -1.45
N VAL A 63 1.98 6.31 -2.29
CA VAL A 63 0.60 6.38 -2.84
C VAL A 63 0.28 5.16 -3.70
N LEU A 64 1.23 4.69 -4.52
CA LEU A 64 1.07 3.47 -5.31
C LEU A 64 0.95 2.23 -4.42
N LEU A 65 1.88 2.03 -3.48
CA LEU A 65 1.89 0.91 -2.55
C LEU A 65 0.59 0.85 -1.72
N GLN A 66 0.16 1.98 -1.15
CA GLN A 66 -1.09 2.07 -0.39
C GLN A 66 -2.31 1.74 -1.24
N ARG A 67 -2.40 2.29 -2.45
CA ARG A 67 -3.47 1.95 -3.40
C ARG A 67 -3.43 0.48 -3.78
N TRP A 68 -2.23 -0.11 -3.91
CA TRP A 68 -2.03 -1.52 -4.25
C TRP A 68 -2.51 -2.44 -3.15
N VAL A 69 -2.09 -2.21 -1.90
CA VAL A 69 -2.56 -2.95 -0.71
C VAL A 69 -4.08 -2.84 -0.57
N TRP A 70 -4.64 -1.64 -0.68
CA TRP A 70 -6.09 -1.45 -0.61
C TRP A 70 -6.83 -2.18 -1.74
N ARG A 71 -6.34 -2.10 -2.99
CA ARG A 71 -6.91 -2.84 -4.13
C ARG A 71 -6.85 -4.36 -3.92
N LEU A 72 -5.73 -4.89 -3.46
CA LEU A 72 -5.58 -6.33 -3.17
C LEU A 72 -6.61 -6.77 -2.13
N CYS A 73 -6.79 -6.00 -1.07
CA CYS A 73 -7.77 -6.28 -0.03
C CYS A 73 -9.22 -6.24 -0.54
N ARG A 74 -9.58 -5.27 -1.40
CA ARG A 74 -10.94 -5.14 -1.94
C ARG A 74 -11.26 -6.09 -3.10
N ARG A 75 -10.28 -6.48 -3.92
CA ARG A 75 -10.50 -7.37 -5.09
C ARG A 75 -10.27 -8.84 -4.79
N CYS A 76 -9.26 -9.15 -3.97
CA CYS A 76 -8.86 -10.51 -3.64
C CYS A 76 -8.75 -10.69 -2.11
N PRO A 77 -9.84 -10.48 -1.34
CA PRO A 77 -9.79 -10.42 0.13
C PRO A 77 -9.18 -11.67 0.76
N GLN A 78 -9.48 -12.86 0.23
CA GLN A 78 -8.92 -14.13 0.72
C GLN A 78 -7.40 -14.22 0.49
N THR A 79 -6.90 -13.73 -0.64
CA THR A 79 -5.45 -13.63 -0.91
C THR A 79 -4.79 -12.61 0.00
N ALA A 80 -5.43 -11.46 0.23
CA ALA A 80 -4.95 -10.44 1.16
C ALA A 80 -4.90 -10.98 2.60
N ARG A 81 -5.93 -11.69 3.04
CA ARG A 81 -6.02 -12.34 4.36
C ARG A 81 -4.88 -13.34 4.55
N ARG A 82 -4.65 -14.23 3.58
CA ARG A 82 -3.55 -15.21 3.60
C ARG A 82 -2.18 -14.52 3.63
N LEU A 83 -1.98 -13.46 2.85
CA LEU A 83 -0.73 -12.71 2.83
C LEU A 83 -0.46 -12.01 4.17
N ILE A 84 -1.44 -11.31 4.74
CA ILE A 84 -1.29 -10.64 6.04
C ILE A 84 -1.04 -11.68 7.14
N ALA A 85 -1.83 -12.75 7.20
CA ALA A 85 -1.62 -13.84 8.16
C ALA A 85 -0.22 -14.47 8.05
N TRP A 86 0.36 -14.58 6.85
CA TRP A 86 1.73 -15.06 6.64
C TRP A 86 2.81 -14.06 7.12
N ILE A 87 2.58 -12.75 6.97
CA ILE A 87 3.47 -11.70 7.51
C ILE A 87 3.40 -11.70 9.05
N ASP A 88 2.19 -11.72 9.59
CA ASP A 88 1.93 -11.67 11.03
C ASP A 88 2.51 -12.94 11.72
N ARG A 89 2.30 -14.13 11.13
CA ARG A 89 2.93 -15.40 11.56
C ARG A 89 4.46 -15.34 11.63
N ARG A 90 5.11 -14.65 10.71
CA ARG A 90 6.58 -14.47 10.71
C ARG A 90 7.08 -13.47 11.75
N SER A 91 6.17 -12.71 12.36
CA SER A 91 6.49 -11.68 13.35
C SER A 91 6.24 -12.16 14.80
N LEU A 92 5.51 -13.27 14.95
CA LEU A 92 5.10 -13.90 16.21
C LEU A 92 6.05 -15.05 16.59
N PRO A 93 6.01 -15.58 17.84
CA PRO A 93 6.85 -16.71 18.25
C PRO A 93 6.50 -18.00 17.49
N GLU A 94 7.48 -18.89 17.34
CA GLU A 94 7.25 -20.21 16.72
C GLU A 94 6.22 -21.02 17.54
N GLY A 95 5.32 -21.73 16.83
CA GLY A 95 4.25 -22.50 17.48
C GLY A 95 3.10 -21.68 18.07
N PHE A 96 3.09 -20.34 17.95
CA PHE A 96 1.96 -19.53 18.37
C PHE A 96 0.69 -19.95 17.60
N ASP A 97 -0.36 -20.33 18.34
CA ASP A 97 -1.70 -20.51 17.78
C ASP A 97 -2.17 -19.14 17.24
N VAL A 98 -2.03 -18.95 15.94
CA VAL A 98 -2.46 -17.74 15.24
C VAL A 98 -3.97 -17.78 14.99
N ASP A 99 -4.56 -18.97 14.94
CA ASP A 99 -5.92 -19.11 14.44
C ASP A 99 -6.93 -18.74 15.54
N ARG A 100 -6.67 -19.04 16.82
CA ARG A 100 -7.53 -18.60 17.93
C ARG A 100 -7.55 -17.07 18.17
N PRO A 101 -6.41 -16.34 18.20
CA PRO A 101 -6.36 -14.90 18.39
C PRO A 101 -6.37 -14.08 17.08
N PHE A 102 -6.39 -14.67 15.89
CA PHE A 102 -6.52 -13.94 14.60
C PHE A 102 -7.55 -14.52 13.61
N ASN A 103 -8.48 -15.39 14.05
CA ASN A 103 -9.68 -15.69 13.26
C ASN A 103 -10.61 -14.46 13.21
N LEU A 104 -10.50 -13.69 12.12
CA LEU A 104 -11.19 -12.41 11.95
C LEU A 104 -12.53 -12.59 11.23
N PRO A 105 -13.65 -12.07 11.79
CA PRO A 105 -14.99 -12.18 11.19
C PRO A 105 -15.24 -11.17 10.06
N TYR A 106 -14.21 -10.49 9.56
CA TYR A 106 -14.29 -9.45 8.53
C TYR A 106 -13.04 -9.48 7.63
N ASP A 107 -13.11 -8.96 6.42
CA ASP A 107 -12.01 -8.98 5.46
C ASP A 107 -11.02 -7.81 5.65
N PRO A 108 -9.77 -7.95 5.17
CA PRO A 108 -8.80 -6.86 5.20
C PRO A 108 -9.38 -5.57 4.59
N TRP A 109 -9.14 -4.43 5.24
CA TRP A 109 -9.70 -3.12 4.90
C TRP A 109 -11.23 -2.94 5.03
N ASP A 110 -12.03 -3.91 5.47
CA ASP A 110 -13.38 -3.61 6.00
C ASP A 110 -13.29 -2.75 7.27
N GLN A 111 -12.28 -3.02 8.08
CA GLN A 111 -11.79 -2.12 9.12
C GLN A 111 -10.38 -1.63 8.78
N ARG A 112 -10.01 -0.46 9.28
CA ARG A 112 -8.67 0.12 9.08
C ARG A 112 -7.60 -0.78 9.69
N LEU A 113 -6.63 -1.19 8.87
CA LEU A 113 -5.50 -2.02 9.28
C LEU A 113 -4.68 -1.30 10.37
N ARG A 114 -4.24 -2.07 11.37
CA ARG A 114 -3.53 -1.55 12.56
C ARG A 114 -2.03 -1.72 12.30
N ALA A 115 -1.45 -0.79 11.55
CA ALA A 115 -0.03 -0.84 11.19
C ALA A 115 0.84 -0.66 12.44
N VAL A 116 1.69 -1.64 12.72
CA VAL A 116 2.55 -1.71 13.92
C VAL A 116 3.96 -1.21 13.55
N PRO A 117 4.47 -0.10 14.14
CA PRO A 117 5.82 0.39 13.86
C PRO A 117 6.88 -0.67 14.16
N ASP A 118 7.68 -1.03 13.15
CA ASP A 118 8.80 -1.99 13.24
C ASP A 118 8.46 -3.38 13.83
N GLY A 119 7.18 -3.69 14.06
CA GLY A 119 6.71 -4.92 14.69
C GLY A 119 6.83 -4.96 16.22
N ASP A 120 6.94 -3.80 16.89
CA ASP A 120 7.10 -3.68 18.35
C ASP A 120 6.07 -4.48 19.18
N PHE A 121 4.79 -4.43 18.81
CA PHE A 121 3.72 -5.21 19.41
C PHE A 121 3.94 -6.73 19.27
N CYS A 122 4.37 -7.19 18.10
CA CYS A 122 4.64 -8.61 17.86
C CYS A 122 5.91 -9.09 18.60
N ALA A 123 6.90 -8.21 18.77
CA ALA A 123 8.09 -8.48 19.60
C ALA A 123 7.72 -8.66 21.08
N ALA A 124 6.87 -7.78 21.63
CA ALA A 124 6.38 -7.90 23.01
C ALA A 124 5.60 -9.21 23.27
N ILE A 125 4.83 -9.69 22.27
CA ILE A 125 4.19 -11.02 22.33
C ILE A 125 5.24 -12.14 22.27
N ARG A 126 6.20 -12.05 21.34
CA ARG A 126 7.24 -13.07 21.12
C ARG A 126 8.16 -13.28 22.33
N GLU A 127 8.37 -12.24 23.11
CA GLU A 127 9.17 -12.26 24.34
C GLU A 127 8.36 -12.67 25.58
N GLY A 128 7.09 -13.05 25.42
CA GLY A 128 6.20 -13.47 26.50
C GLY A 128 5.71 -12.32 27.39
N ARG A 129 6.07 -11.07 27.08
CA ARG A 129 5.75 -9.89 27.91
C ARG A 129 4.31 -9.39 27.73
N ALA A 130 3.67 -9.74 26.61
CA ALA A 130 2.33 -9.28 26.27
C ALA A 130 1.40 -10.35 25.67
N PRO A 131 0.95 -11.37 26.43
CA PRO A 131 0.02 -12.37 25.90
C PRO A 131 -1.38 -11.82 25.63
N LEU A 132 -2.10 -12.51 24.74
CA LEU A 132 -3.42 -12.11 24.26
C LEU A 132 -4.51 -13.03 24.83
N VAL A 133 -5.46 -12.46 25.56
CA VAL A 133 -6.68 -13.15 26.02
C VAL A 133 -7.84 -12.75 25.11
N THR A 134 -8.46 -13.71 24.44
CA THR A 134 -9.56 -13.46 23.49
C THR A 134 -10.88 -13.93 24.06
N GLY A 135 -11.82 -13.01 24.29
CA GLY A 135 -13.13 -13.31 24.84
C GLY A 135 -13.91 -12.06 25.26
N ALA A 136 -15.12 -12.26 25.79
CA ALA A 136 -15.91 -11.20 26.38
C ALA A 136 -15.63 -11.08 27.88
N ALA A 137 -15.45 -9.84 28.37
CA ALA A 137 -15.42 -9.53 29.78
C ALA A 137 -16.81 -9.75 30.41
N ALA A 138 -16.85 -10.31 31.62
CA ALA A 138 -18.07 -10.48 32.41
C ALA A 138 -18.22 -9.37 33.46
N ARG A 139 -17.19 -9.17 34.30
CA ARG A 139 -17.14 -8.11 35.32
C ARG A 139 -15.70 -7.89 35.81
N PHE A 140 -15.47 -6.77 36.47
CA PHE A 140 -14.29 -6.57 37.32
C PHE A 140 -14.43 -7.36 38.63
N THR A 141 -13.28 -7.73 39.19
CA THR A 141 -13.09 -8.43 40.46
C THR A 141 -12.04 -7.67 41.28
N PRO A 142 -11.94 -7.86 42.61
CA PRO A 142 -10.85 -7.30 43.40
C PRO A 142 -9.45 -7.70 42.87
N GLU A 143 -9.34 -8.87 42.25
CA GLU A 143 -8.11 -9.46 41.71
C GLU A 143 -7.82 -9.01 40.25
N GLY A 144 -8.83 -8.54 39.51
CA GLY A 144 -8.67 -8.06 38.13
C GLY A 144 -9.95 -8.11 37.29
N LEU A 145 -9.99 -9.02 36.31
CA LEU A 145 -11.08 -9.13 35.34
C LEU A 145 -11.55 -10.57 35.12
N ARG A 146 -12.83 -10.84 35.41
CA ARG A 146 -13.51 -12.08 35.07
C ARG A 146 -13.97 -12.08 33.61
N MET A 147 -13.61 -13.12 32.88
CA MET A 147 -14.09 -13.41 31.52
C MET A 147 -15.40 -14.21 31.56
N GLN A 148 -16.19 -14.17 30.48
CA GLN A 148 -17.46 -14.92 30.38
C GLN A 148 -17.29 -16.44 30.36
N ASP A 149 -16.13 -16.95 29.94
CA ASP A 149 -15.79 -18.38 29.99
C ASP A 149 -15.32 -18.85 31.38
N GLY A 150 -15.27 -17.94 32.36
CA GLY A 150 -14.81 -18.24 33.71
C GLY A 150 -13.30 -18.06 33.92
N THR A 151 -12.54 -17.66 32.91
CA THR A 151 -11.12 -17.30 33.09
C THR A 151 -11.01 -16.03 33.96
N GLU A 152 -10.07 -16.01 34.90
CA GLU A 152 -9.67 -14.79 35.61
C GLU A 152 -8.43 -14.20 34.94
N VAL A 153 -8.41 -12.88 34.75
CA VAL A 153 -7.22 -12.15 34.30
C VAL A 153 -6.82 -11.21 35.44
N GLU A 154 -5.87 -11.66 36.27
CA GLU A 154 -5.31 -10.90 37.37
C GLU A 154 -4.57 -9.65 36.85
N ALA A 155 -4.73 -8.51 37.55
CA ALA A 155 -4.06 -7.26 37.19
C ALA A 155 -4.07 -6.23 38.32
N ASP A 156 -2.89 -5.72 38.70
CA ASP A 156 -2.77 -4.58 39.63
C ASP A 156 -3.30 -3.27 39.03
N ALA A 157 -3.29 -3.15 37.69
CA ALA A 157 -3.72 -1.96 36.97
C ALA A 157 -4.46 -2.31 35.67
N ILE A 158 -5.68 -1.79 35.53
CA ILE A 158 -6.51 -1.99 34.34
C ILE A 158 -6.59 -0.68 33.56
N VAL A 159 -6.09 -0.69 32.32
CA VAL A 159 -6.18 0.44 31.38
C VAL A 159 -7.09 0.07 30.21
N THR A 160 -8.11 0.91 29.98
CA THR A 160 -9.15 0.72 28.96
C THR A 160 -8.82 1.48 27.67
N ALA A 161 -8.35 0.78 26.64
CA ALA A 161 -8.04 1.29 25.32
C ALA A 161 -9.19 0.99 24.33
N THR A 162 -10.41 1.43 24.69
CA THR A 162 -11.68 1.04 24.04
C THR A 162 -12.00 1.73 22.71
N GLY A 163 -11.17 2.70 22.27
CA GLY A 163 -11.30 3.36 20.97
C GLY A 163 -11.86 4.78 21.05
N LEU A 164 -12.61 5.20 20.02
CA LEU A 164 -13.13 6.56 19.87
C LEU A 164 -14.62 6.54 19.48
N THR A 165 -15.43 7.38 20.12
CA THR A 165 -16.79 7.68 19.68
C THR A 165 -16.75 8.77 18.61
N LEU A 166 -17.41 8.56 17.46
CA LEU A 166 -17.42 9.55 16.37
C LEU A 166 -18.41 10.69 16.69
N GLN A 167 -17.90 11.91 16.83
CA GLN A 167 -18.69 13.12 17.06
C GLN A 167 -18.70 14.00 15.81
N LEU A 168 -19.84 14.08 15.11
CA LEU A 168 -20.00 14.92 13.92
C LEU A 168 -19.93 16.42 14.28
N PHE A 169 -19.33 17.20 13.37
CA PHE A 169 -19.19 18.67 13.48
C PHE A 169 -18.58 19.18 14.81
N GLY A 170 -17.85 18.34 15.54
CA GLY A 170 -17.32 18.69 16.87
C GLY A 170 -18.42 18.94 17.92
N GLY A 171 -19.65 18.47 17.70
CA GLY A 171 -20.80 18.73 18.57
C GLY A 171 -21.50 20.08 18.33
N ALA A 172 -21.16 20.80 17.24
CA ALA A 172 -21.94 21.97 16.84
C ALA A 172 -23.35 21.53 16.40
N ALA A 173 -24.38 22.12 17.01
CA ALA A 173 -25.74 22.03 16.52
C ALA A 173 -25.88 22.93 15.28
N LEU A 174 -26.48 22.40 14.21
CA LEU A 174 -26.70 23.13 12.97
C LEU A 174 -28.20 23.32 12.77
N SER A 175 -28.62 24.53 12.42
CA SER A 175 -30.00 24.86 12.05
C SER A 175 -30.01 25.75 10.81
N VAL A 176 -31.12 25.70 10.07
CA VAL A 176 -31.42 26.56 8.92
C VAL A 176 -32.83 27.10 9.16
N ASP A 177 -32.98 28.42 9.17
CA ASP A 177 -34.26 29.12 9.41
C ASP A 177 -35.01 28.64 10.67
N GLY A 178 -34.26 28.30 11.73
CA GLY A 178 -34.76 27.77 13.00
C GLY A 178 -34.98 26.26 13.03
N ALA A 179 -35.09 25.58 11.88
CA ALA A 179 -35.24 24.14 11.80
C ALA A 179 -33.88 23.42 11.99
N ALA A 180 -33.87 22.30 12.72
CA ALA A 180 -32.66 21.52 12.96
C ALA A 180 -32.17 20.81 11.68
N ALA A 181 -30.91 21.03 11.30
CA ALA A 181 -30.31 20.42 10.11
C ALA A 181 -29.76 19.02 10.43
N VAL A 182 -30.65 18.03 10.54
CA VAL A 182 -30.34 16.64 10.92
C VAL A 182 -29.30 16.00 9.99
N PRO A 183 -28.15 15.48 10.45
CA PRO A 183 -27.04 15.11 9.56
C PRO A 183 -27.37 14.02 8.52
N SER A 184 -28.21 13.04 8.87
CA SER A 184 -28.59 11.90 8.04
C SER A 184 -29.50 12.25 6.85
N GLU A 185 -30.21 13.37 6.91
CA GLU A 185 -31.21 13.74 5.90
C GLU A 185 -30.61 14.49 4.71
N HIS A 186 -29.32 14.88 4.78
CA HIS A 186 -28.67 15.76 3.82
C HIS A 186 -27.52 15.04 3.09
N LEU A 187 -27.40 15.25 1.77
CA LEU A 187 -26.32 14.69 0.98
C LEU A 187 -25.05 15.55 1.09
N VAL A 188 -23.87 14.91 1.00
CA VAL A 188 -22.58 15.60 1.04
C VAL A 188 -22.14 16.00 -0.36
N PHE A 189 -22.07 17.31 -0.62
CA PHE A 189 -21.53 17.87 -1.86
C PHE A 189 -20.04 18.15 -1.74
N GLY A 190 -19.26 17.75 -2.76
CA GLY A 190 -17.81 18.00 -2.84
C GLY A 190 -16.98 17.34 -1.73
N GLY A 191 -17.58 16.49 -0.88
CA GLY A 191 -16.94 15.95 0.32
C GLY A 191 -16.80 16.95 1.47
N MET A 192 -17.48 18.11 1.42
CA MET A 192 -17.32 19.22 2.38
C MET A 192 -18.55 20.10 2.64
N MET A 193 -19.57 20.14 1.79
CA MET A 193 -20.81 20.91 2.03
C MET A 193 -22.01 19.95 2.17
N ARG A 194 -23.13 20.41 2.74
CA ARG A 194 -24.38 19.63 2.85
C ARG A 194 -25.47 20.19 1.96
N SER A 195 -26.28 19.33 1.33
CA SER A 195 -27.44 19.78 0.56
C SER A 195 -28.43 20.54 1.45
N GLY A 196 -28.95 21.69 1.04
CA GLY A 196 -29.92 22.46 1.84
C GLY A 196 -29.34 23.17 3.08
N ALA A 197 -28.02 23.12 3.32
CA ALA A 197 -27.37 23.91 4.37
C ALA A 197 -26.53 25.03 3.72
N PRO A 198 -26.97 26.31 3.76
CA PRO A 198 -26.22 27.42 3.17
C PRO A 198 -24.90 27.64 3.90
N ASN A 199 -23.83 27.92 3.15
CA ASN A 199 -22.52 28.39 3.64
C ASN A 199 -21.79 27.49 4.69
N VAL A 200 -22.35 26.33 5.09
CA VAL A 200 -21.72 25.39 6.03
C VAL A 200 -20.73 24.48 5.29
N CYS A 201 -19.49 24.48 5.77
CA CYS A 201 -18.43 23.58 5.31
C CYS A 201 -17.84 22.76 6.47
N PHE A 202 -17.50 21.51 6.21
CA PHE A 202 -16.82 20.59 7.12
C PHE A 202 -15.78 19.79 6.34
N ALA A 203 -14.85 19.12 7.03
CA ALA A 203 -13.74 18.41 6.36
C ALA A 203 -13.58 16.99 6.90
N ILE A 204 -13.71 15.99 6.01
CA ILE A 204 -13.46 14.58 6.32
C ILE A 204 -12.32 14.08 5.42
N GLY A 205 -11.28 13.51 6.03
CA GLY A 205 -10.11 12.98 5.34
C GLY A 205 -10.38 11.71 4.51
N CYS A 206 -9.31 11.09 4.00
CA CYS A 206 -9.41 9.79 3.33
C CYS A 206 -9.78 8.68 4.32
N THR A 207 -10.78 7.86 3.98
CA THR A 207 -11.17 6.68 4.78
C THR A 207 -10.06 5.63 4.80
N ASN A 208 -9.48 5.33 3.64
CA ASN A 208 -8.42 4.33 3.41
C ASN A 208 -6.99 4.88 3.35
N ALA A 209 -6.78 6.17 3.64
CA ALA A 209 -5.45 6.79 3.64
C ALA A 209 -5.26 7.82 4.77
N ALA A 210 -4.12 8.52 4.77
CA ALA A 210 -3.89 9.63 5.70
C ALA A 210 -4.90 10.76 5.45
N TRP A 211 -5.54 11.28 6.50
CA TRP A 211 -6.59 12.29 6.36
C TRP A 211 -6.09 13.57 5.68
N THR A 212 -4.86 13.99 6.02
CA THR A 212 -4.15 15.15 5.47
C THR A 212 -4.17 15.22 3.94
N LEU A 213 -4.13 14.08 3.24
CA LEU A 213 -4.14 14.02 1.78
C LEU A 213 -5.43 14.57 1.15
N LYS A 214 -6.60 14.30 1.75
CA LYS A 214 -7.89 14.83 1.28
C LYS A 214 -8.23 16.17 1.89
N ILE A 215 -7.85 16.43 3.14
CA ILE A 215 -8.09 17.73 3.80
C ILE A 215 -7.49 18.88 2.95
N GLY A 216 -6.25 18.73 2.44
CA GLY A 216 -5.67 19.73 1.54
C GLY A 216 -6.49 20.01 0.27
N LEU A 217 -7.06 18.96 -0.35
CA LEU A 217 -7.92 19.09 -1.53
C LEU A 217 -9.28 19.74 -1.20
N LEU A 218 -9.84 19.46 -0.02
CA LEU A 218 -11.07 20.09 0.44
C LEU A 218 -10.86 21.59 0.73
N CYS A 219 -9.74 21.97 1.36
CA CYS A 219 -9.38 23.38 1.56
C CYS A 219 -9.22 24.11 0.21
N GLU A 220 -8.60 23.47 -0.79
CA GLU A 220 -8.47 24.04 -2.13
C GLU A 220 -9.82 24.19 -2.84
N HIS A 221 -10.72 23.22 -2.69
CA HIS A 221 -12.09 23.30 -3.24
C HIS A 221 -12.89 24.40 -2.55
N PHE A 222 -12.82 24.49 -1.22
CA PHE A 222 -13.45 25.53 -0.42
C PHE A 222 -13.00 26.93 -0.86
N ARG A 223 -11.70 27.15 -0.98
CA ARG A 223 -11.14 28.42 -1.48
C ARG A 223 -11.72 28.80 -2.84
N ARG A 224 -11.71 27.89 -3.82
CA ARG A 224 -12.32 28.13 -5.15
C ARG A 224 -13.83 28.41 -5.11
N ARG A 225 -14.56 27.96 -4.08
CA ARG A 225 -15.98 28.32 -3.90
C ARG A 225 -16.15 29.71 -3.32
N LEU A 226 -15.29 30.12 -2.39
CA LEU A 226 -15.25 31.49 -1.89
C LEU A 226 -14.86 32.48 -3.00
N ASP A 227 -13.77 32.22 -3.74
CA ASP A 227 -13.33 33.06 -4.87
C ASP A 227 -14.48 33.35 -5.85
N HIS A 228 -15.25 32.32 -6.17
CA HIS A 228 -16.37 32.42 -7.11
C HIS A 228 -17.60 33.11 -6.50
N MET A 229 -17.85 32.97 -5.21
CA MET A 229 -18.90 33.73 -4.51
C MET A 229 -18.56 35.22 -4.50
N GLU A 230 -17.31 35.58 -4.22
CA GLU A 230 -16.81 36.96 -4.26
C GLU A 230 -16.91 37.54 -5.68
N ALA A 231 -16.39 36.84 -6.69
CA ALA A 231 -16.43 37.28 -8.09
C ALA A 231 -17.84 37.40 -8.69
N THR A 232 -18.87 36.81 -8.07
CA THR A 232 -20.27 36.90 -8.51
C THR A 232 -21.16 37.74 -7.58
N GLY A 233 -20.61 38.29 -6.48
CA GLY A 233 -21.39 38.97 -5.45
C GLY A 233 -22.36 38.07 -4.67
N ALA A 234 -22.21 36.74 -4.76
CA ALA A 234 -23.14 35.79 -4.18
C ALA A 234 -22.91 35.60 -2.67
N ALA A 235 -23.80 36.16 -1.84
CA ALA A 235 -23.73 36.04 -0.37
C ALA A 235 -24.06 34.62 0.16
N VAL A 236 -24.83 33.83 -0.58
CA VAL A 236 -25.31 32.51 -0.14
C VAL A 236 -24.97 31.45 -1.19
N ARG A 237 -24.39 30.34 -0.74
CA ARG A 237 -24.19 29.14 -1.55
C ARG A 237 -24.72 27.91 -0.83
N THR A 238 -25.76 27.31 -1.40
CA THR A 238 -26.39 26.09 -0.92
C THR A 238 -26.25 25.01 -2.00
N PRO A 239 -25.63 23.86 -1.73
CA PRO A 239 -25.76 22.71 -2.61
C PRO A 239 -27.23 22.27 -2.64
N VAL A 240 -27.81 22.12 -3.82
CA VAL A 240 -29.17 21.62 -3.98
C VAL A 240 -29.09 20.11 -4.24
N ARG A 241 -29.98 19.32 -3.62
CA ARG A 241 -30.14 17.91 -4.01
C ARG A 241 -30.68 17.92 -5.45
N PRO A 242 -30.12 17.17 -6.41
CA PRO A 242 -30.74 17.04 -7.73
C PRO A 242 -32.21 16.65 -7.56
N ALA A 243 -33.11 17.24 -8.37
CA ALA A 243 -34.49 16.75 -8.40
C ALA A 243 -34.46 15.25 -8.75
N GLN A 244 -35.35 14.46 -8.13
CA GLN A 244 -35.36 13.01 -8.32
C GLN A 244 -36.77 12.48 -8.55
N GLY A 245 -37.04 12.08 -9.79
CA GLY A 245 -37.99 10.99 -10.02
C GLY A 245 -37.42 9.65 -9.52
N PRO A 246 -38.24 8.58 -9.42
CA PRO A 246 -37.80 7.28 -8.90
C PRO A 246 -36.56 6.70 -9.62
N ALA A 247 -36.47 6.86 -10.93
CA ALA A 247 -35.33 6.41 -11.74
C ALA A 247 -34.02 7.16 -11.42
N GLU A 248 -34.09 8.44 -11.06
CA GLU A 248 -32.91 9.22 -10.68
C GLU A 248 -32.44 8.94 -9.25
N ARG A 249 -33.35 8.51 -8.37
CA ARG A 249 -33.00 8.04 -7.03
C ARG A 249 -32.14 6.77 -7.10
N ALA A 250 -32.56 5.79 -7.90
CA ALA A 250 -31.76 4.60 -8.20
C ALA A 250 -30.42 4.92 -8.88
N ARG A 251 -30.41 5.85 -9.87
CA ARG A 251 -29.18 6.31 -10.52
C ARG A 251 -28.26 7.09 -9.58
N ALA A 252 -28.80 7.81 -8.59
CA ALA A 252 -28.03 8.56 -7.61
C ALA A 252 -27.42 7.64 -6.54
N GLU A 253 -28.13 6.61 -6.09
CA GLU A 253 -27.61 5.57 -5.20
C GLU A 253 -26.51 4.75 -5.89
N ALA A 254 -26.70 4.40 -7.17
CA ALA A 254 -25.64 3.84 -8.01
C ALA A 254 -24.45 4.80 -8.17
N ARG A 255 -24.70 6.09 -8.44
CA ARG A 255 -23.64 7.12 -8.51
C ARG A 255 -22.95 7.37 -7.18
N LEU A 256 -23.60 7.18 -6.02
CA LEU A 256 -23.01 7.40 -4.71
C LEU A 256 -21.92 6.35 -4.43
N LYS A 257 -22.23 5.06 -4.67
CA LYS A 257 -21.24 3.96 -4.66
C LYS A 257 -20.05 4.27 -5.57
N VAL A 258 -20.32 4.80 -6.78
CA VAL A 258 -19.29 5.18 -7.76
C VAL A 258 -18.50 6.44 -7.36
N CYS A 259 -19.11 7.39 -6.63
CA CYS A 259 -18.45 8.63 -6.20
C CYS A 259 -17.47 8.41 -5.05
N GLU A 260 -17.77 7.50 -4.12
CA GLU A 260 -16.81 7.05 -3.10
C GLU A 260 -15.55 6.45 -3.73
N GLU A 261 -15.71 5.64 -4.78
CA GLU A 261 -14.58 5.11 -5.58
C GLU A 261 -13.81 6.17 -6.38
N LYS A 262 -14.48 7.22 -6.87
CA LYS A 262 -13.89 8.22 -7.78
C LYS A 262 -13.11 9.33 -7.06
N LEU A 263 -13.50 9.74 -5.86
CA LEU A 263 -12.80 10.78 -5.06
C LEU A 263 -11.35 10.40 -4.68
N LEU A 264 -11.01 9.12 -4.80
CA LEU A 264 -9.73 8.51 -4.46
C LEU A 264 -8.63 8.64 -5.54
N LYS A 265 -8.89 9.32 -6.67
CA LYS A 265 -8.12 9.12 -7.91
C LYS A 265 -7.45 10.36 -8.59
N THR A 266 -7.47 11.58 -8.04
CA THR A 266 -6.97 12.81 -8.75
C THR A 266 -5.75 13.52 -8.09
N PRO A 267 -4.75 14.07 -8.84
CA PRO A 267 -3.56 14.74 -8.28
C PRO A 267 -3.54 16.30 -8.39
N PRO A 268 -2.69 17.03 -7.60
CA PRO A 268 -2.84 18.47 -7.36
C PRO A 268 -1.55 19.28 -7.66
N ALA A 269 -1.18 19.47 -8.93
CA ALA A 269 0.13 20.01 -9.30
C ALA A 269 0.16 21.52 -9.65
N THR A 270 -0.96 22.11 -10.08
CA THR A 270 -0.97 23.44 -10.71
C THR A 270 -1.24 24.61 -9.73
N ALA A 271 -1.78 24.33 -8.55
CA ALA A 271 -2.25 25.36 -7.62
C ALA A 271 -1.14 26.14 -6.88
N ALA A 272 0.09 25.60 -6.80
CA ALA A 272 1.08 26.00 -5.81
C ALA A 272 1.64 27.44 -5.92
N ARG A 273 1.45 28.13 -7.05
CA ARG A 273 2.13 29.42 -7.33
C ARG A 273 1.23 30.66 -7.22
N ALA A 274 -0.09 30.49 -7.15
CA ALA A 274 -1.05 31.59 -6.95
C ALA A 274 -1.44 31.79 -5.47
N ILE A 275 -0.74 31.13 -4.53
CA ILE A 275 -1.15 31.00 -3.12
C ILE A 275 -0.66 32.15 -2.23
N LEU A 276 0.43 32.84 -2.61
CA LEU A 276 1.15 33.74 -1.69
C LEU A 276 0.49 35.12 -1.52
N ASP A 277 -0.18 35.64 -2.54
CA ASP A 277 -0.60 37.05 -2.55
C ASP A 277 -2.02 37.29 -2.02
N GLY A 278 -2.87 36.25 -1.97
CA GLY A 278 -4.30 36.35 -1.62
C GLY A 278 -4.63 36.38 -0.12
N VAL A 279 -3.64 36.27 0.77
CA VAL A 279 -3.85 36.04 2.22
C VAL A 279 -4.37 37.29 2.97
N ALA A 280 -4.34 38.47 2.36
CA ALA A 280 -4.29 39.74 3.10
C ALA A 280 -5.60 40.24 3.76
N ARG A 281 -6.80 39.97 3.22
CA ARG A 281 -8.02 40.76 3.56
C ARG A 281 -9.32 39.93 3.48
N GLY A 282 -10.21 40.07 4.47
CA GLY A 282 -11.56 39.49 4.44
C GLY A 282 -12.42 39.79 5.69
N ARG A 283 -13.74 39.50 5.64
CA ARG A 283 -14.66 39.22 6.79
C ARG A 283 -16.16 39.10 6.40
N SER A 284 -16.87 38.10 6.94
CA SER A 284 -18.32 38.11 7.28
C SER A 284 -18.69 36.84 8.11
N ARG A 285 -19.88 36.78 8.74
CA ARG A 285 -20.17 35.89 9.89
C ARG A 285 -21.20 34.77 9.64
N ILE A 286 -21.01 33.63 10.33
CA ILE A 286 -21.96 32.51 10.51
C ILE A 286 -22.22 32.32 12.01
N GLY A 287 -23.45 32.00 12.41
CA GLY A 287 -23.78 31.64 13.79
C GLY A 287 -23.40 30.19 14.11
N VAL A 288 -22.55 29.98 15.10
CA VAL A 288 -22.19 28.65 15.62
C VAL A 288 -22.34 28.67 17.13
N THR A 289 -23.30 27.89 17.65
CA THR A 289 -23.44 27.67 19.10
C THR A 289 -22.79 26.34 19.47
N ARG A 290 -21.92 26.39 20.49
CA ARG A 290 -21.36 25.17 21.09
C ARG A 290 -22.40 24.62 22.04
N ALA A 291 -22.90 23.41 21.77
CA ALA A 291 -23.72 22.71 22.75
C ALA A 291 -22.88 22.50 24.02
N ALA A 292 -23.44 22.84 25.18
CA ALA A 292 -22.82 22.54 26.46
C ALA A 292 -22.68 21.01 26.57
N SER A 293 -21.46 20.51 26.66
CA SER A 293 -21.21 19.08 26.83
C SER A 293 -21.62 18.68 28.24
N GLY A 294 -22.83 18.13 28.37
CA GLY A 294 -23.32 17.46 29.57
C GLY A 294 -22.51 16.20 29.87
N SER A 295 -21.30 16.39 30.40
CA SER A 295 -20.45 15.36 30.98
C SER A 295 -20.28 15.70 32.45
N THR A 296 -21.21 15.24 33.28
CA THR A 296 -21.09 15.28 34.74
C THR A 296 -20.07 14.24 35.19
N ALA A 297 -18.80 14.52 34.94
CA ALA A 297 -17.67 13.86 35.59
C ALA A 297 -17.04 14.87 36.55
N SER A 298 -17.45 14.81 37.82
CA SER A 298 -16.84 15.60 38.89
C SER A 298 -15.42 15.10 39.14
N SER A 299 -14.40 15.87 38.72
CA SER A 299 -13.07 15.80 39.31
C SER A 299 -12.76 17.15 39.97
N ALA A 300 -12.59 17.11 41.29
CA ALA A 300 -12.28 18.30 42.09
C ALA A 300 -10.95 18.92 41.65
N CYS A 301 -10.88 20.25 41.76
CA CYS A 301 -9.68 21.02 41.46
C CYS A 301 -8.61 20.78 42.54
N CYS A 302 -7.33 20.74 42.16
CA CYS A 302 -6.22 21.00 43.08
C CYS A 302 -5.07 21.71 42.32
N PRO A 303 -4.59 22.89 42.76
CA PRO A 303 -3.66 23.71 41.99
C PRO A 303 -2.19 23.58 42.40
N SER A 304 -1.29 23.45 41.42
CA SER A 304 0.18 23.60 41.58
C SER A 304 0.83 23.53 40.17
N ALA A 305 1.89 24.26 39.80
CA ALA A 305 2.47 25.51 40.31
C ALA A 305 3.27 26.18 39.16
N ALA A 306 3.88 27.34 39.40
CA ALA A 306 4.45 28.20 38.37
C ALA A 306 5.66 27.60 37.60
N ARG A 307 5.77 27.97 36.31
CA ARG A 307 7.04 27.95 35.55
C ARG A 307 8.00 29.03 36.05
N PRO A 308 9.32 28.79 35.93
CA PRO A 308 10.23 29.84 35.48
C PRO A 308 10.99 29.46 34.19
N ALA A 309 11.80 30.41 33.70
CA ALA A 309 12.22 30.47 32.30
C ALA A 309 13.63 29.91 31.98
N SER A 310 13.78 29.50 30.72
CA SER A 310 14.98 29.46 29.86
C SER A 310 16.39 29.75 30.43
N ARG A 311 17.35 28.89 30.06
CA ARG A 311 18.75 29.29 29.76
C ARG A 311 19.28 28.63 28.47
N PRO A 312 20.27 29.22 27.77
CA PRO A 312 20.56 28.90 26.37
C PRO A 312 21.72 27.89 26.16
N SER A 313 21.73 27.24 25.00
CA SER A 313 22.81 26.38 24.52
C SER A 313 24.01 27.16 23.98
N ARG A 314 25.24 26.80 24.37
CA ARG A 314 26.47 27.22 23.68
C ARG A 314 26.82 26.24 22.55
N ARG A 315 27.28 26.77 21.41
CA ARG A 315 27.96 26.04 20.33
C ARG A 315 29.35 26.62 20.09
N SER A 316 30.33 25.74 20.03
CA SER A 316 31.69 25.93 19.52
C SER A 316 32.27 24.51 19.36
N SER A 317 33.00 24.10 18.35
CA SER A 317 33.48 24.65 17.08
C SER A 317 34.33 23.52 16.49
N SER A 318 34.42 23.41 15.17
CA SER A 318 35.26 22.40 14.49
C SER A 318 36.75 22.56 14.77
N PRO A 319 37.55 21.50 14.50
CA PRO A 319 38.88 21.69 13.94
C PRO A 319 39.08 20.96 12.60
N THR A 320 39.87 21.60 11.75
CA THR A 320 40.45 21.09 10.49
C THR A 320 41.85 20.53 10.72
N GLU A 321 42.30 19.57 9.90
CA GLU A 321 43.73 19.19 9.78
C GLU A 321 44.54 20.34 9.11
N PRO A 322 45.90 20.37 9.19
CA PRO A 322 46.73 19.56 8.28
C PRO A 322 48.12 19.05 8.79
N CYS A 323 48.50 17.85 8.32
CA CYS A 323 49.81 17.43 7.71
C CYS A 323 51.20 17.91 8.23
N VAL A 324 52.17 16.96 8.39
CA VAL A 324 53.52 16.88 7.71
C VAL A 324 54.62 16.12 8.52
N ALA A 325 55.46 15.33 7.79
CA ALA A 325 56.84 14.84 8.06
C ALA A 325 57.12 13.63 9.02
N ARG A 326 58.23 12.86 8.90
CA ARG A 326 59.10 12.36 7.77
C ARG A 326 60.18 11.36 8.33
N ARG A 327 60.86 10.60 7.45
CA ARG A 327 62.05 9.69 7.65
C ARG A 327 61.70 8.23 8.05
N GLY A 328 62.43 7.17 7.64
CA GLY A 328 63.52 7.05 6.63
C GLY A 328 64.30 5.71 6.73
N GLY A 329 64.93 5.25 5.62
CA GLY A 329 65.89 4.11 5.50
C GLY A 329 65.25 2.69 5.44
N THR A 330 65.43 1.78 4.47
CA THR A 330 66.55 1.21 3.66
C THR A 330 67.26 -0.02 4.26
N ALA A 331 67.41 -1.08 3.44
CA ALA A 331 67.93 -2.43 3.73
C ALA A 331 69.49 -2.47 3.89
N PRO A 332 70.19 -3.63 4.10
CA PRO A 332 70.13 -4.92 3.35
C PRO A 332 69.71 -6.10 4.29
N THR A 333 70.00 -7.42 4.15
CA THR A 333 70.91 -8.25 3.30
C THR A 333 70.34 -9.70 3.15
N ALA A 334 71.08 -10.61 2.49
CA ALA A 334 70.81 -12.07 2.40
C ALA A 334 72.07 -12.90 2.77
N VAL A 335 71.92 -14.22 3.04
CA VAL A 335 72.86 -15.35 2.71
C VAL A 335 72.45 -16.66 3.45
N ALA A 336 72.43 -17.79 2.73
CA ALA A 336 72.59 -19.22 3.13
C ALA A 336 71.79 -19.81 4.34
N ASP A 337 71.54 -21.11 4.49
CA ASP A 337 71.66 -22.31 3.64
C ASP A 337 70.67 -23.38 4.18
N GLY A 338 70.37 -24.44 3.43
CA GLY A 338 69.67 -25.61 4.03
C GLY A 338 68.86 -26.47 3.06
N ALA A 339 69.41 -27.62 2.67
CA ALA A 339 68.73 -28.59 1.83
C ALA A 339 68.01 -29.69 2.64
N ALA A 340 66.75 -29.97 2.30
CA ALA A 340 66.08 -31.25 2.50
C ALA A 340 64.89 -31.35 1.52
N GLY A 341 64.82 -32.43 0.74
CA GLY A 341 63.79 -32.58 -0.30
C GLY A 341 62.51 -33.23 0.20
N PHE A 342 61.39 -32.98 -0.49
CA PHE A 342 60.28 -33.93 -0.61
C PHE A 342 59.52 -33.72 -1.93
N GLN A 343 58.89 -34.78 -2.42
CA GLN A 343 58.40 -34.92 -3.80
C GLN A 343 57.25 -33.95 -4.15
N ARG A 344 57.30 -33.31 -5.33
CA ARG A 344 56.11 -32.72 -5.97
C ARG A 344 55.44 -33.74 -6.89
N ALA A 345 54.32 -34.28 -6.46
CA ALA A 345 53.35 -34.87 -7.38
C ALA A 345 52.63 -33.74 -8.12
N THR A 346 52.70 -33.73 -9.46
CA THR A 346 51.86 -32.90 -10.32
C THR A 346 50.60 -33.68 -10.71
N PRO A 347 49.40 -33.29 -10.25
CA PRO A 347 48.17 -33.89 -10.71
C PRO A 347 47.79 -33.32 -12.09
N SER A 348 48.06 -34.09 -13.14
CA SER A 348 47.60 -33.82 -14.51
C SER A 348 46.08 -34.03 -14.62
N ALA A 349 45.29 -33.05 -14.17
CA ALA A 349 43.84 -33.06 -14.34
C ALA A 349 43.45 -32.66 -15.78
N PRO A 350 42.48 -33.34 -16.43
CA PRO A 350 42.21 -33.15 -17.86
C PRO A 350 41.45 -31.84 -18.13
N LEU A 351 42.00 -31.00 -19.01
CA LEU A 351 41.36 -29.77 -19.51
C LEU A 351 40.05 -30.03 -20.30
N LEU A 352 39.70 -31.29 -20.55
CA LEU A 352 38.50 -31.71 -21.28
C LEU A 352 37.21 -31.68 -20.45
N SER A 353 37.25 -31.78 -19.12
CA SER A 353 36.02 -31.71 -18.30
C SER A 353 35.46 -30.28 -18.26
N ARG A 354 36.33 -29.28 -18.12
CA ARG A 354 35.92 -27.86 -18.00
C ARG A 354 35.32 -27.30 -19.29
N SER A 355 35.74 -27.80 -20.46
CA SER A 355 35.10 -27.46 -21.72
C SER A 355 33.73 -28.15 -21.85
N GLN A 356 33.61 -29.42 -21.47
CA GLN A 356 32.34 -30.17 -21.44
C GLN A 356 31.32 -29.56 -20.48
N ASP A 357 31.71 -29.18 -19.26
CA ASP A 357 30.84 -28.48 -18.31
C ASP A 357 30.32 -27.15 -18.89
N MET A 358 31.17 -26.41 -19.61
CA MET A 358 30.75 -25.14 -20.23
C MET A 358 29.80 -25.35 -21.43
N THR A 359 29.99 -26.38 -22.27
CA THR A 359 29.02 -26.69 -23.33
C THR A 359 27.71 -27.25 -22.78
N GLN A 360 27.74 -28.05 -21.70
CA GLN A 360 26.54 -28.60 -21.09
C GLN A 360 25.74 -27.53 -20.32
N ALA A 361 26.41 -26.60 -19.64
CA ALA A 361 25.77 -25.42 -19.04
C ALA A 361 25.18 -24.47 -20.09
N ALA A 362 25.84 -24.28 -21.23
CA ALA A 362 25.33 -23.48 -22.34
C ALA A 362 24.05 -24.08 -22.97
N ALA A 363 23.91 -25.41 -22.98
CA ALA A 363 22.73 -26.11 -23.50
C ALA A 363 21.46 -25.96 -22.64
N LEU A 364 21.57 -25.45 -21.40
CA LEU A 364 20.48 -25.40 -20.42
C LEU A 364 19.91 -23.99 -20.16
N SER A 365 20.53 -22.93 -20.70
CA SER A 365 20.13 -21.53 -20.47
C SER A 365 19.43 -20.91 -21.68
N TYR A 366 18.47 -20.00 -21.44
CA TYR A 366 17.94 -19.14 -22.51
C TYR A 366 19.01 -18.15 -23.02
N SER A 367 18.88 -17.72 -24.28
CA SER A 367 19.77 -16.69 -24.84
C SER A 367 19.52 -15.31 -24.18
N PRO A 368 20.51 -14.39 -24.16
CA PRO A 368 20.33 -13.05 -23.58
C PRO A 368 19.14 -12.30 -24.18
N ALA A 369 18.91 -12.43 -25.48
CA ALA A 369 17.75 -11.83 -26.16
C ALA A 369 16.41 -12.43 -25.68
N GLN A 370 16.33 -13.74 -25.44
CA GLN A 370 15.13 -14.39 -24.89
C GLN A 370 14.85 -13.91 -23.45
N LYS A 371 15.90 -13.76 -22.62
CA LYS A 371 15.80 -13.22 -21.25
C LYS A 371 15.32 -11.77 -21.25
N ILE A 372 15.96 -10.90 -22.02
CA ILE A 372 15.60 -9.47 -22.14
C ILE A 372 14.15 -9.31 -22.61
N LEU A 373 13.74 -10.02 -23.67
CA LEU A 373 12.36 -9.92 -24.17
C LEU A 373 11.33 -10.43 -23.17
N HIS A 374 11.62 -11.51 -22.43
CA HIS A 374 10.72 -12.00 -21.38
C HIS A 374 10.56 -10.96 -20.26
N TRP A 375 11.67 -10.48 -19.69
CA TRP A 375 11.62 -9.51 -18.58
C TRP A 375 11.04 -8.16 -19.00
N ALA A 376 11.27 -7.71 -20.23
CA ALA A 376 10.63 -6.52 -20.79
C ALA A 376 9.09 -6.68 -20.89
N VAL A 377 8.60 -7.82 -21.39
CA VAL A 377 7.16 -8.12 -21.44
C VAL A 377 6.57 -8.20 -20.03
N VAL A 378 7.22 -8.87 -19.08
CA VAL A 378 6.78 -8.93 -17.68
C VAL A 378 6.70 -7.53 -17.05
N ALA A 379 7.72 -6.70 -17.23
CA ALA A 379 7.75 -5.33 -16.71
C ALA A 379 6.65 -4.46 -17.33
N LEU A 380 6.38 -4.58 -18.63
CA LEU A 380 5.31 -3.83 -19.31
C LEU A 380 3.91 -4.30 -18.92
N ILE A 381 3.68 -5.61 -18.72
CA ILE A 381 2.40 -6.13 -18.19
C ILE A 381 2.17 -5.60 -16.76
N ALA A 382 3.20 -5.66 -15.90
CA ALA A 382 3.13 -5.13 -14.54
C ALA A 382 2.86 -3.61 -14.54
N LEU A 383 3.50 -2.86 -15.43
CA LEU A 383 3.26 -1.42 -15.61
C LEU A 383 1.83 -1.14 -16.11
N GLN A 384 1.37 -1.86 -17.12
CA GLN A 384 0.03 -1.72 -17.70
C GLN A 384 -1.05 -1.93 -16.63
N TRP A 385 -0.93 -3.01 -15.85
CA TRP A 385 -1.85 -3.34 -14.77
C TRP A 385 -1.78 -2.36 -13.59
N LEU A 386 -0.57 -1.91 -13.21
CA LEU A 386 -0.38 -0.94 -12.13
C LEU A 386 -1.03 0.42 -12.45
N VAL A 387 -0.91 0.88 -13.70
CA VAL A 387 -1.25 2.25 -14.09
C VAL A 387 -2.66 2.37 -14.68
N PHE A 388 -3.18 1.40 -15.43
CA PHE A 388 -4.32 1.61 -16.35
C PHE A 388 -5.68 0.96 -16.00
N ASP A 389 -5.97 0.82 -14.70
CA ASP A 389 -7.32 0.61 -14.11
C ASP A 389 -8.25 1.85 -14.28
N SER A 390 -8.26 2.45 -15.47
CA SER A 390 -8.95 3.70 -15.78
C SER A 390 -9.49 3.79 -17.21
N MET A 391 -9.18 2.84 -18.10
CA MET A 391 -9.66 2.84 -19.50
C MET A 391 -11.18 2.83 -19.65
N GLY A 392 -11.91 2.19 -18.72
CA GLY A 392 -13.37 2.15 -18.77
C GLY A 392 -14.05 3.52 -18.75
N ARG A 393 -13.39 4.58 -18.25
CA ARG A 393 -13.93 5.95 -18.32
C ARG A 393 -13.79 6.56 -19.72
N PRO A 394 -12.57 6.78 -20.26
CA PRO A 394 -12.40 7.28 -21.64
C PRO A 394 -13.13 6.44 -22.68
N PHE A 395 -13.25 5.12 -22.47
CA PHE A 395 -14.04 4.26 -23.36
C PHE A 395 -15.55 4.56 -23.26
N HIS A 396 -16.13 4.63 -22.06
CA HIS A 396 -17.54 5.02 -21.88
C HIS A 396 -17.82 6.43 -22.41
N ASP A 397 -16.92 7.39 -22.14
CA ASP A 397 -17.03 8.76 -22.65
C ASP A 397 -16.99 8.78 -24.20
N SER A 398 -16.23 7.87 -24.83
CA SER A 398 -16.18 7.70 -26.30
C SER A 398 -17.43 7.01 -26.87
N MET A 399 -18.01 6.05 -26.14
CA MET A 399 -19.29 5.42 -26.48
C MET A 399 -20.44 6.43 -26.45
N GLU A 400 -20.51 7.28 -25.41
CA GLU A 400 -21.52 8.34 -25.30
C GLU A 400 -21.34 9.43 -26.36
N ALA A 401 -20.10 9.76 -26.75
CA ALA A 401 -19.79 10.75 -27.77
C ALA A 401 -19.92 10.22 -29.22
N GLY A 402 -20.02 8.90 -29.43
CA GLY A 402 -19.97 8.27 -30.75
C GLY A 402 -18.63 8.41 -31.50
N ALA A 403 -17.57 8.84 -30.80
CA ALA A 403 -16.25 9.12 -31.37
C ALA A 403 -15.17 9.00 -30.29
N GLN A 404 -13.91 8.73 -30.66
CA GLN A 404 -12.82 8.55 -29.70
C GLN A 404 -12.49 9.84 -28.92
N VAL A 405 -12.74 9.82 -27.61
CA VAL A 405 -12.39 10.89 -26.67
C VAL A 405 -10.95 10.70 -26.20
N TRP A 406 -10.02 11.36 -26.89
CA TRP A 406 -8.59 11.25 -26.62
C TRP A 406 -8.18 11.95 -25.31
N SER A 407 -7.39 11.25 -24.50
CA SER A 407 -6.72 11.79 -23.32
C SER A 407 -5.44 11.01 -23.03
N THR A 408 -4.65 11.41 -22.02
CA THR A 408 -3.37 10.75 -21.70
C THR A 408 -3.54 9.26 -21.35
N VAL A 409 -4.68 8.86 -20.79
CA VAL A 409 -4.97 7.48 -20.37
C VAL A 409 -5.03 6.51 -21.57
N PRO A 410 -5.91 6.69 -22.57
CA PRO A 410 -5.97 5.80 -23.73
C PRO A 410 -4.72 5.86 -24.59
N VAL A 411 -4.08 7.03 -24.75
CA VAL A 411 -2.83 7.14 -25.53
C VAL A 411 -1.73 6.26 -24.91
N VAL A 412 -1.48 6.37 -23.61
CA VAL A 412 -0.39 5.59 -22.98
C VAL A 412 -0.77 4.10 -22.86
N HIS A 413 -2.03 3.78 -22.57
CA HIS A 413 -2.51 2.39 -22.57
C HIS A 413 -2.33 1.73 -23.95
N LEU A 414 -2.69 2.44 -25.03
CA LEU A 414 -2.53 1.98 -26.41
C LEU A 414 -1.06 1.77 -26.77
N VAL A 415 -0.18 2.74 -26.47
CA VAL A 415 1.26 2.65 -26.76
C VAL A 415 1.91 1.47 -26.02
N ILE A 416 1.61 1.29 -24.74
CA ILE A 416 2.13 0.14 -23.97
C ILE A 416 1.53 -1.17 -24.49
N GLY A 417 0.23 -1.23 -24.79
CA GLY A 417 -0.43 -2.42 -25.32
C GLY A 417 0.14 -2.86 -26.68
N LEU A 418 0.37 -1.91 -27.59
CA LEU A 418 1.04 -2.16 -28.88
C LEU A 418 2.50 -2.58 -28.70
N THR A 419 3.21 -2.01 -27.72
CA THR A 419 4.59 -2.42 -27.39
C THR A 419 4.62 -3.85 -26.86
N VAL A 420 3.69 -4.24 -25.98
CA VAL A 420 3.53 -5.62 -25.50
C VAL A 420 3.23 -6.56 -26.66
N LEU A 421 2.32 -6.20 -27.57
CA LEU A 421 2.01 -6.99 -28.77
C LEU A 421 3.25 -7.21 -29.65
N ALA A 422 3.98 -6.14 -29.97
CA ALA A 422 5.19 -6.19 -30.78
C ALA A 422 6.29 -7.06 -30.14
N LEU A 423 6.52 -6.91 -28.83
CA LEU A 423 7.49 -7.73 -28.11
C LEU A 423 7.04 -9.19 -27.94
N ALA A 424 5.73 -9.46 -27.80
CA ALA A 424 5.20 -10.82 -27.78
C ALA A 424 5.39 -11.52 -29.13
N LEU A 425 5.17 -10.81 -30.25
CA LEU A 425 5.45 -11.30 -31.60
C LEU A 425 6.95 -11.54 -31.82
N ALA A 426 7.81 -10.62 -31.39
CA ALA A 426 9.27 -10.78 -31.44
C ALA A 426 9.73 -12.00 -30.62
N ARG A 427 9.18 -12.17 -29.41
CA ARG A 427 9.46 -13.33 -28.53
C ARG A 427 8.96 -14.64 -29.14
N LEU A 428 7.81 -14.64 -29.82
CA LEU A 428 7.30 -15.81 -30.55
C LEU A 428 8.19 -16.17 -31.75
N ARG A 429 8.63 -15.18 -32.54
CA ARG A 429 9.59 -15.38 -33.64
C ARG A 429 10.92 -15.94 -33.12
N LEU A 430 11.44 -15.40 -32.02
CA LEU A 430 12.69 -15.86 -31.40
C LEU A 430 12.56 -17.28 -30.82
N ARG A 431 11.41 -17.62 -30.21
CA ARG A 431 11.12 -18.99 -29.74
C ARG A 431 10.97 -20.00 -30.88
N ARG A 432 10.48 -19.58 -32.06
CA ARG A 432 10.41 -20.44 -33.25
C ARG A 432 11.78 -20.69 -33.88
N SER A 433 12.72 -19.74 -33.80
CA SER A 433 14.07 -19.90 -34.40
C SER A 433 15.11 -20.49 -33.46
N HIS A 434 15.05 -20.22 -32.16
CA HIS A 434 16.02 -20.70 -31.16
C HIS A 434 15.47 -21.80 -30.24
N GLY A 435 14.23 -22.23 -30.45
CA GLY A 435 13.55 -23.20 -29.59
C GLY A 435 13.35 -22.72 -28.15
N ALA A 436 13.29 -23.68 -27.23
CA ALA A 436 13.34 -23.47 -25.79
C ALA A 436 14.11 -24.66 -25.15
N PRO A 437 14.87 -24.45 -24.06
CA PRO A 437 15.54 -25.53 -23.35
C PRO A 437 14.56 -26.61 -22.90
N GLU A 438 15.03 -27.86 -22.85
CA GLU A 438 14.19 -29.00 -22.45
C GLU A 438 13.69 -28.89 -21.01
N ALA A 439 12.52 -29.47 -20.76
CA ALA A 439 11.94 -29.55 -19.42
C ALA A 439 12.90 -30.29 -18.47
N PRO A 440 13.06 -29.86 -17.20
CA PRO A 440 13.88 -30.58 -16.24
C PRO A 440 13.47 -32.05 -16.12
N ALA A 441 14.44 -32.98 -16.12
CA ALA A 441 14.16 -34.41 -16.02
C ALA A 441 13.35 -34.79 -14.76
N ALA A 442 13.51 -34.01 -13.67
CA ALA A 442 12.77 -34.16 -12.42
C ALA A 442 11.32 -33.62 -12.44
N GLU A 443 10.85 -33.02 -13.54
CA GLU A 443 9.45 -32.58 -13.70
C GLU A 443 8.57 -33.79 -14.10
N PRO A 444 7.53 -34.15 -13.32
CA PRO A 444 6.65 -35.27 -13.64
C PRO A 444 5.81 -35.00 -14.90
N GLU A 445 5.51 -36.04 -15.68
CA GLU A 445 4.85 -35.94 -17.00
C GLU A 445 3.54 -35.11 -17.05
N PRO A 446 2.62 -35.20 -16.07
CA PRO A 446 1.42 -34.36 -16.06
C PRO A 446 1.75 -32.85 -16.01
N PHE A 447 2.76 -32.48 -15.22
CA PHE A 447 3.21 -31.09 -15.10
C PHE A 447 3.96 -30.63 -16.36
N ARG A 448 4.78 -31.50 -16.95
CA ARG A 448 5.48 -31.27 -18.23
C ARG A 448 4.52 -31.00 -19.39
N THR A 449 3.34 -31.62 -19.36
CA THR A 449 2.27 -31.38 -20.34
C THR A 449 1.51 -30.09 -20.01
N ALA A 450 1.16 -29.87 -18.74
CA ALA A 450 0.50 -28.65 -18.28
C ALA A 450 1.35 -27.38 -18.53
N SER A 451 2.67 -27.45 -18.34
CA SER A 451 3.58 -26.33 -18.54
C SER A 451 3.69 -25.94 -20.02
N LYS A 452 3.65 -26.91 -20.95
CA LYS A 452 3.53 -26.65 -22.40
C LYS A 452 2.23 -25.89 -22.73
N TRP A 453 1.08 -26.39 -22.25
CA TRP A 453 -0.22 -25.74 -22.49
C TRP A 453 -0.34 -24.36 -21.84
N ALA A 454 0.17 -24.17 -20.62
CA ALA A 454 0.22 -22.88 -19.96
C ALA A 454 1.01 -21.84 -20.79
N HIS A 455 2.15 -22.22 -21.38
CA HIS A 455 2.90 -21.34 -22.28
C HIS A 455 2.11 -20.99 -23.55
N VAL A 456 1.42 -21.96 -24.16
CA VAL A 456 0.55 -21.72 -25.34
C VAL A 456 -0.56 -20.73 -24.99
N ALA A 457 -1.26 -20.95 -23.86
CA ALA A 457 -2.33 -20.07 -23.40
C ALA A 457 -1.82 -18.66 -23.04
N ILE A 458 -0.64 -18.51 -22.42
CA ILE A 458 -0.02 -17.19 -22.19
C ILE A 458 0.22 -16.48 -23.53
N TYR A 459 0.79 -17.14 -24.53
CA TYR A 459 1.00 -16.52 -25.85
C TYR A 459 -0.32 -16.14 -26.53
N ALA A 460 -1.34 -17.00 -26.48
CA ALA A 460 -2.65 -16.72 -27.04
C ALA A 460 -3.28 -15.46 -26.39
N LEU A 461 -3.25 -15.37 -25.06
CA LEU A 461 -3.77 -14.22 -24.30
C LEU A 461 -2.98 -12.93 -24.57
N LEU A 462 -1.64 -13.00 -24.66
CA LEU A 462 -0.78 -11.85 -24.97
C LEU A 462 -1.00 -11.27 -26.38
N LEU A 463 -1.52 -12.07 -27.32
CA LEU A 463 -1.88 -11.60 -28.66
C LEU A 463 -3.35 -11.15 -28.72
N ALA A 464 -4.27 -11.96 -28.17
CA ALA A 464 -5.71 -11.67 -28.20
C ALA A 464 -6.08 -10.39 -27.45
N MET A 465 -5.47 -10.12 -26.28
CA MET A 465 -5.81 -8.97 -25.45
C MET A 465 -5.51 -7.62 -26.13
N PRO A 466 -4.32 -7.32 -26.68
CA PRO A 466 -4.12 -6.09 -27.45
C PRO A 466 -5.06 -5.96 -28.65
N LEU A 467 -5.36 -7.07 -29.36
CA LEU A 467 -6.24 -7.06 -30.51
C LEU A 467 -7.70 -6.75 -30.15
N THR A 468 -8.24 -7.33 -29.07
CA THR A 468 -9.59 -6.98 -28.57
C THR A 468 -9.65 -5.56 -28.04
N GLY A 469 -8.56 -5.05 -27.43
CA GLY A 469 -8.47 -3.66 -26.98
C GLY A 469 -8.46 -2.65 -28.15
N LEU A 470 -7.79 -2.99 -29.26
CA LEU A 470 -7.84 -2.22 -30.50
C LEU A 470 -9.25 -2.23 -31.11
N ALA A 471 -9.89 -3.39 -31.22
CA ALA A 471 -11.24 -3.54 -31.74
C ALA A 471 -12.27 -2.76 -30.89
N ALA A 472 -12.12 -2.78 -29.57
CA ALA A 472 -12.91 -1.96 -28.66
C ALA A 472 -12.72 -0.46 -28.93
N TRP A 473 -11.48 0.04 -28.87
CA TRP A 473 -11.20 1.48 -28.96
C TRP A 473 -11.52 2.10 -30.33
N PHE A 474 -11.13 1.43 -31.42
CA PHE A 474 -11.32 1.97 -32.76
C PHE A 474 -12.69 1.63 -33.37
N GLY A 475 -13.28 0.49 -33.00
CA GLY A 475 -14.62 0.10 -33.46
C GLY A 475 -15.77 0.54 -32.54
N LEU A 476 -15.48 1.12 -31.37
CA LEU A 476 -16.45 1.45 -30.31
C LEU A 476 -17.35 0.24 -29.95
N ILE A 477 -16.73 -0.95 -29.85
CA ILE A 477 -17.44 -2.22 -29.64
C ILE A 477 -17.43 -2.58 -28.15
N GLY A 478 -18.57 -2.41 -27.47
CA GLY A 478 -18.72 -2.74 -26.04
C GLY A 478 -18.34 -4.19 -25.69
N ALA A 479 -18.79 -5.17 -26.49
CA ALA A 479 -18.45 -6.58 -26.30
C ALA A 479 -16.95 -6.89 -26.43
N ALA A 480 -16.22 -6.12 -27.25
CA ALA A 480 -14.76 -6.27 -27.36
C ALA A 480 -14.04 -5.71 -26.12
N ALA A 481 -14.59 -4.66 -25.49
CA ALA A 481 -14.06 -4.11 -24.24
C ALA A 481 -14.28 -5.07 -23.06
N GLU A 482 -15.47 -5.68 -22.98
CA GLU A 482 -15.78 -6.71 -21.98
C GLU A 482 -14.88 -7.95 -22.15
N LEU A 483 -14.74 -8.45 -23.38
CA LEU A 483 -13.82 -9.55 -23.67
C LEU A 483 -12.37 -9.18 -23.33
N HIS A 484 -11.92 -7.96 -23.61
CA HIS A 484 -10.59 -7.49 -23.23
C HIS A 484 -10.35 -7.54 -21.70
N GLU A 485 -11.34 -7.14 -20.90
CA GLU A 485 -11.27 -7.23 -19.43
C GLU A 485 -11.25 -8.68 -18.92
N ILE A 486 -12.07 -9.56 -19.51
CA ILE A 486 -12.06 -11.01 -19.20
C ILE A 486 -10.68 -11.62 -19.51
N LEU A 487 -10.12 -11.34 -20.69
CA LEU A 487 -8.80 -11.83 -21.11
C LEU A 487 -7.68 -11.31 -20.18
N MET A 488 -7.79 -10.10 -19.64
CA MET A 488 -6.86 -9.57 -18.63
C MET A 488 -6.88 -10.41 -17.35
N ASN A 489 -8.08 -10.72 -16.83
CA ASN A 489 -8.22 -11.54 -15.62
C ASN A 489 -7.66 -12.96 -15.82
N LEU A 490 -7.94 -13.57 -16.98
CA LEU A 490 -7.38 -14.88 -17.35
C LEU A 490 -5.85 -14.85 -17.47
N LEU A 491 -5.27 -13.81 -18.08
CA LEU A 491 -3.80 -13.67 -18.16
C LEU A 491 -3.17 -13.53 -16.77
N LEU A 492 -3.76 -12.72 -15.88
CA LEU A 492 -3.23 -12.53 -14.53
C LEU A 492 -3.30 -13.82 -13.69
N ALA A 493 -4.39 -14.58 -13.79
CA ALA A 493 -4.52 -15.88 -13.15
C ALA A 493 -3.45 -16.87 -13.67
N LEU A 494 -3.26 -16.91 -15.00
CA LEU A 494 -2.27 -17.81 -15.62
C LEU A 494 -0.82 -17.39 -15.34
N VAL A 495 -0.53 -16.09 -15.26
CA VAL A 495 0.77 -15.56 -14.81
C VAL A 495 1.02 -15.92 -13.34
N PHE A 496 0.00 -15.86 -12.47
CA PHE A 496 0.14 -16.30 -11.08
C PHE A 496 0.46 -17.81 -11.00
N VAL A 497 -0.26 -18.66 -11.75
CA VAL A 497 0.04 -20.10 -11.85
C VAL A 497 1.44 -20.36 -12.40
N HIS A 498 1.88 -19.61 -13.41
CA HIS A 498 3.22 -19.70 -13.97
C HIS A 498 4.31 -19.35 -12.93
N VAL A 499 4.14 -18.26 -12.18
CA VAL A 499 5.07 -17.90 -11.09
C VAL A 499 5.04 -18.94 -9.96
N ALA A 500 3.87 -19.44 -9.58
CA ALA A 500 3.76 -20.50 -8.57
C ALA A 500 4.48 -21.79 -8.99
N ALA A 501 4.35 -22.21 -10.26
CA ALA A 501 5.08 -23.35 -10.80
C ALA A 501 6.60 -23.14 -10.73
N VAL A 502 7.10 -21.94 -11.07
CA VAL A 502 8.53 -21.59 -10.94
C VAL A 502 9.01 -21.70 -9.48
N LEU A 503 8.18 -21.34 -8.50
CA LEU A 503 8.50 -21.53 -7.07
C LEU A 503 8.53 -23.03 -6.68
N VAL A 504 7.62 -23.85 -7.21
CA VAL A 504 7.64 -25.33 -7.02
C VAL A 504 8.93 -25.92 -7.59
N HIS A 505 9.33 -25.51 -8.80
CA HIS A 505 10.61 -25.92 -9.38
C HIS A 505 11.82 -25.51 -8.52
N GLN A 506 11.79 -24.33 -7.89
CA GLN A 506 12.90 -23.86 -7.06
C GLN A 506 12.97 -24.55 -5.69
N PHE A 507 11.83 -24.72 -5.01
CA PHE A 507 11.80 -25.12 -3.59
C PHE A 507 11.41 -26.59 -3.35
N VAL A 508 10.57 -27.18 -4.22
CA VAL A 508 10.11 -28.57 -4.09
C VAL A 508 11.00 -29.51 -4.91
N TRP A 509 11.07 -29.29 -6.22
CA TRP A 509 11.85 -30.16 -7.13
C TRP A 509 13.32 -29.75 -7.27
N LYS A 510 13.71 -28.59 -6.73
CA LYS A 510 15.09 -28.06 -6.68
C LYS A 510 15.80 -28.07 -8.05
N THR A 511 15.07 -27.84 -9.15
CA THR A 511 15.60 -27.93 -10.53
C THR A 511 16.33 -26.67 -11.00
N ASP A 512 16.61 -25.73 -10.08
CA ASP A 512 17.13 -24.36 -10.28
C ASP A 512 16.63 -23.66 -11.56
N LEU A 513 15.33 -23.82 -11.87
CA LEU A 513 14.72 -23.35 -13.12
C LEU A 513 14.92 -21.82 -13.30
N LEU A 514 14.95 -21.07 -12.19
CA LEU A 514 15.20 -19.64 -12.19
C LEU A 514 16.59 -19.27 -12.73
N ALA A 515 17.63 -20.10 -12.55
CA ALA A 515 18.96 -19.79 -13.08
C ALA A 515 19.00 -19.73 -14.62
N ARG A 516 18.07 -20.42 -15.30
CA ARG A 516 17.90 -20.31 -16.76
C ARG A 516 17.40 -18.93 -17.20
N MET A 517 16.88 -18.11 -16.28
CA MET A 517 16.25 -16.80 -16.51
C MET A 517 16.92 -15.63 -15.77
N LYS A 518 17.89 -15.90 -14.89
CA LYS A 518 18.84 -14.90 -14.36
C LYS A 518 19.78 -14.43 -15.46
#